data_AF-A0A937P1H9-F1
#
_entry.id   AF-A0A937P1H9-F1
#
_cell.length_a   1.000
_cell.length_b   1.000
_cell.length_c   1.000
_cell.angle_alpha   90.00
_cell.angle_beta   90.00
_cell.angle_gamma   90.00
#
_symmetry.space_group_name_H-M   'P 1'
#
loop_
_entity.id
_entity.type
_entity.pdbx_description
1 polymer ?
#
loop_
_entity_poly.entity_id
_entity_poly.type
_entity_poly.pdbx_seq_one_letter_code
_entity_poly.pdbx_strand_id
1 'polypeptide(L)'
;MNKTEFKKLLFKVAFCAMACDGIIQPEEIEEMKIMDKKTSFFEAIDLSGELTQLIKELDKKGTKVIEELFVSLKNNDLNTIQELLVLEVALRIINADKYHDENEIKFIHLLRAKLEIHDETINDRFGKVDILHTNEYSQNIQIGKTDIEFIESIKFPDLSVLKEIDLNVKQTE
;
A
#
# COMPACT_ATOMS: atom_id res chain seq x y z
N MET A 1 -18.55 2.86 -0.76
CA MET A 1 -17.82 2.28 0.40
C MET A 1 -18.02 3.15 1.64
N ASN A 2 -18.19 2.56 2.83
CA ASN A 2 -18.31 3.32 4.08
C ASN A 2 -16.93 3.70 4.68
N LYS A 3 -16.91 4.56 5.71
CA LYS A 3 -15.66 5.07 6.29
C LYS A 3 -14.77 3.96 6.87
N THR A 4 -15.34 2.99 7.58
CA THR A 4 -14.57 1.92 8.22
C THR A 4 -13.99 0.97 7.17
N GLU A 5 -14.77 0.59 6.17
CA GLU A 5 -14.30 -0.21 5.02
C GLU A 5 -13.15 0.47 4.30
N PHE A 6 -13.25 1.80 4.10
CA PHE A 6 -12.18 2.55 3.45
C PHE A 6 -10.89 2.57 4.28
N LYS A 7 -11.00 2.78 5.59
CA LYS A 7 -9.84 2.75 6.48
C LYS A 7 -9.17 1.36 6.51
N LYS A 8 -9.96 0.27 6.43
CA LYS A 8 -9.42 -1.10 6.26
C LYS A 8 -8.73 -1.29 4.91
N LEU A 9 -9.28 -0.70 3.84
CA LEU A 9 -8.64 -0.71 2.52
C LEU A 9 -7.29 0.02 2.56
N LEU A 10 -7.22 1.19 3.19
CA LEU A 10 -5.95 1.91 3.39
C LEU A 10 -4.93 1.06 4.13
N PHE A 11 -5.37 0.35 5.17
CA PHE A 11 -4.48 -0.53 5.93
C PHE A 11 -3.98 -1.71 5.08
N LYS A 12 -4.86 -2.32 4.29
CA LYS A 12 -4.49 -3.39 3.34
C LYS A 12 -3.48 -2.89 2.30
N VAL A 13 -3.64 -1.66 1.81
CA VAL A 13 -2.67 -1.02 0.89
C VAL A 13 -1.31 -0.86 1.58
N ALA A 14 -1.29 -0.32 2.80
CA ALA A 14 -0.05 -0.15 3.56
C ALA A 14 0.68 -1.47 3.79
N PHE A 15 -0.07 -2.51 4.20
CA PHE A 15 0.47 -3.84 4.41
C PHE A 15 1.03 -4.46 3.12
N CYS A 16 0.30 -4.37 2.00
CA CYS A 16 0.77 -4.92 0.73
C CYS A 16 2.00 -4.18 0.20
N ALA A 17 2.08 -2.86 0.39
CA ALA A 17 3.26 -2.07 0.02
C ALA A 17 4.49 -2.52 0.82
N MET A 18 4.36 -2.63 2.14
CA MET A 18 5.42 -3.05 3.06
C MET A 18 5.90 -4.50 2.85
N ALA A 19 5.05 -5.36 2.29
CA ALA A 19 5.31 -6.79 2.23
C ALA A 19 5.60 -7.29 0.80
N CYS A 20 5.68 -6.41 -0.20
CA CYS A 20 5.79 -6.84 -1.61
C CYS A 20 7.22 -7.23 -2.03
N ASP A 21 8.24 -6.78 -1.32
CA ASP A 21 9.66 -7.07 -1.56
C ASP A 21 10.15 -8.32 -0.79
N GLY A 22 9.41 -8.72 0.24
CA GLY A 22 9.68 -9.87 1.09
C GLY A 22 10.47 -9.55 2.36
N ILE A 23 10.79 -8.28 2.59
CA ILE A 23 11.59 -7.85 3.74
C ILE A 23 10.93 -6.62 4.36
N ILE A 24 10.37 -6.80 5.55
CA ILE A 24 9.80 -5.66 6.28
C ILE A 24 10.91 -4.96 7.05
N GLN A 25 11.12 -3.69 6.74
CA GLN A 25 12.04 -2.82 7.46
C GLN A 25 11.37 -2.23 8.71
N PRO A 26 12.14 -2.03 9.81
CA PRO A 26 11.64 -1.35 11.00
C PRO A 26 11.04 0.04 10.72
N GLU A 27 11.62 0.76 9.76
CA GLU A 27 11.19 2.09 9.32
C GLU A 27 9.77 2.08 8.76
N GLU A 28 9.37 1.05 8.01
CA GLU A 28 8.02 0.92 7.46
C GLU A 28 6.98 0.65 8.54
N ILE A 29 7.33 -0.19 9.52
CA ILE A 29 6.49 -0.45 10.70
C ILE A 29 6.31 0.83 11.52
N GLU A 30 7.38 1.59 11.72
CA GLU A 30 7.31 2.86 12.45
C GLU A 30 6.48 3.89 11.69
N GLU A 31 6.60 3.97 10.36
CA GLU A 31 5.77 4.85 9.54
C GLU A 31 4.28 4.47 9.63
N MET A 32 3.96 3.18 9.66
CA MET A 32 2.60 2.69 9.90
C MET A 32 2.05 3.13 11.27
N LYS A 33 2.86 3.05 12.32
CA LYS A 33 2.52 3.54 13.67
C LYS A 33 2.35 5.05 13.71
N ILE A 34 3.18 5.79 12.99
CA ILE A 34 3.09 7.24 12.86
C ILE A 34 1.79 7.61 12.15
N MET A 35 1.42 6.91 11.07
CA MET A 35 0.15 7.12 10.37
C MET A 35 -1.05 6.88 11.29
N ASP A 36 -1.05 5.80 12.07
CA ASP A 36 -2.11 5.51 13.04
C ASP A 36 -2.29 6.64 14.07
N LYS A 37 -1.18 7.12 14.64
CA LYS A 37 -1.21 8.15 15.70
C LYS A 37 -1.50 9.56 15.22
N LYS A 38 -0.90 9.95 14.10
CA LYS A 38 -0.82 11.36 13.69
C LYS A 38 -1.81 11.71 12.59
N THR A 39 -2.56 10.75 12.07
CA THR A 39 -3.53 10.96 11.01
C THR A 39 -4.85 10.30 11.34
N SER A 40 -5.88 10.59 10.55
CA SER A 40 -7.17 9.90 10.65
C SER A 40 -7.25 8.63 9.79
N PHE A 41 -6.14 8.16 9.21
CA PHE A 41 -6.14 7.05 8.23
C PHE A 41 -6.67 5.75 8.84
N PHE A 42 -6.29 5.46 10.09
CA PHE A 42 -6.63 4.19 10.76
C PHE A 42 -7.45 4.38 12.04
N GLU A 43 -7.84 5.62 12.34
CA GLU A 43 -8.61 5.96 13.54
C GLU A 43 -9.84 5.03 13.71
N ALA A 44 -10.01 4.51 14.92
CA ALA A 44 -11.09 3.60 15.30
C ALA A 44 -11.09 2.23 14.58
N ILE A 45 -9.96 1.81 13.99
CA ILE A 45 -9.69 0.44 13.57
C ILE A 45 -8.76 -0.24 14.58
N ASP A 46 -9.02 -1.52 14.87
CA ASP A 46 -8.07 -2.39 15.56
C ASP A 46 -7.00 -2.88 14.57
N LEU A 47 -5.90 -2.14 14.46
CA LEU A 47 -4.80 -2.47 13.53
C LEU A 47 -4.18 -3.85 13.80
N SER A 48 -4.04 -4.23 15.07
CA SER A 48 -3.51 -5.54 15.46
C SER A 48 -4.44 -6.67 15.02
N GLY A 49 -5.76 -6.47 15.17
CA GLY A 49 -6.78 -7.38 14.68
C GLY A 49 -6.79 -7.50 13.16
N GLU A 50 -6.75 -6.37 12.44
CA GLU A 50 -6.68 -6.36 10.97
C GLU A 50 -5.39 -6.98 10.44
N LEU A 51 -4.24 -6.72 11.07
CA LEU A 51 -2.96 -7.34 10.71
C LEU A 51 -3.05 -8.86 10.86
N THR A 52 -3.58 -9.33 11.98
CA THR A 52 -3.80 -10.76 12.22
C THR A 52 -4.69 -11.39 11.15
N GLN A 53 -5.71 -10.66 10.68
CA GLN A 53 -6.58 -11.12 9.60
C GLN A 53 -5.83 -11.16 8.27
N LEU A 54 -5.07 -10.12 7.91
CA LEU A 54 -4.29 -10.05 6.68
C LEU A 54 -3.22 -11.15 6.62
N ILE A 55 -2.54 -11.43 7.73
CA ILE A 55 -1.57 -12.54 7.82
C ILE A 55 -2.26 -13.88 7.56
N LYS A 56 -3.47 -14.09 8.10
CA LYS A 56 -4.25 -15.31 7.82
C LYS A 56 -4.73 -15.39 6.37
N GLU A 57 -5.07 -14.26 5.77
CA GLU A 57 -5.43 -14.20 4.34
C GLU A 57 -4.22 -14.52 3.46
N LEU A 58 -3.05 -13.97 3.80
CA LEU A 58 -1.80 -14.23 3.12
C LEU A 58 -1.39 -15.70 3.23
N ASP A 59 -1.48 -16.29 4.43
CA ASP A 59 -1.20 -17.72 4.65
C ASP A 59 -2.09 -18.63 3.80
N LYS A 60 -3.37 -18.25 3.61
CA LYS A 60 -4.33 -19.04 2.83
C LYS A 60 -4.26 -18.81 1.32
N LYS A 61 -4.00 -17.58 0.90
CA LYS A 61 -4.19 -17.12 -0.50
C LYS A 61 -2.89 -16.72 -1.18
N GLY A 62 -1.82 -16.49 -0.43
CA GLY A 62 -0.55 -16.01 -0.95
C GLY A 62 -0.68 -14.69 -1.69
N THR A 63 -0.06 -14.60 -2.87
CA THR A 63 -0.02 -13.39 -3.70
C THR A 63 -1.38 -12.92 -4.22
N LYS A 64 -2.42 -13.78 -4.16
CA LYS A 64 -3.81 -13.40 -4.49
C LYS A 64 -4.37 -12.29 -3.59
N VAL A 65 -3.78 -12.04 -2.42
CA VAL A 65 -4.18 -10.91 -1.56
C VAL A 65 -4.02 -9.57 -2.30
N ILE A 66 -3.01 -9.45 -3.17
CA ILE A 66 -2.75 -8.25 -3.98
C ILE A 66 -3.72 -8.16 -5.15
N GLU A 67 -4.04 -9.28 -5.81
CA GLU A 67 -5.10 -9.31 -6.82
C GLU A 67 -6.43 -8.83 -6.24
N GLU A 68 -6.82 -9.34 -5.08
CA GLU A 68 -8.04 -8.95 -4.39
C GLU A 68 -8.02 -7.47 -3.99
N LEU A 69 -6.85 -6.92 -3.64
CA LEU A 69 -6.68 -5.50 -3.38
C LEU A 69 -6.98 -4.68 -4.66
N PHE A 70 -6.36 -5.00 -5.79
CA PHE A 70 -6.57 -4.26 -7.04
C PHE A 70 -8.00 -4.41 -7.57
N VAL A 71 -8.61 -5.58 -7.43
CA VAL A 71 -10.04 -5.79 -7.74
C VAL A 71 -10.92 -4.94 -6.83
N SER A 72 -10.60 -4.85 -5.53
CA SER A 72 -11.31 -3.99 -4.59
C SER A 72 -11.18 -2.51 -4.97
N LEU A 73 -9.99 -2.04 -5.29
CA LEU A 73 -9.75 -0.65 -5.71
C LEU A 73 -10.56 -0.28 -6.95
N LYS A 74 -10.63 -1.17 -7.93
CA LYS A 74 -11.38 -0.94 -9.18
C LYS A 74 -12.90 -1.02 -9.01
N ASN A 75 -13.39 -1.91 -8.15
CA ASN A 75 -14.82 -2.16 -7.98
C ASN A 75 -15.47 -1.21 -6.96
N ASN A 76 -14.67 -0.56 -6.12
CA ASN A 76 -15.17 0.47 -5.24
C ASN A 76 -15.15 1.80 -6.01
N ASP A 77 -16.31 2.46 -6.13
CA ASP A 77 -16.40 3.84 -6.65
C ASP A 77 -15.74 4.81 -5.65
N LEU A 78 -14.41 4.86 -5.66
CA LEU A 78 -13.62 5.80 -4.88
C LEU A 78 -13.77 7.19 -5.48
N ASN A 79 -13.93 8.20 -4.63
CA ASN A 79 -13.77 9.58 -5.10
C ASN A 79 -12.29 9.96 -5.14
N THR A 80 -11.97 11.03 -5.86
CA THR A 80 -10.59 11.54 -6.03
C THR A 80 -9.84 11.73 -4.71
N ILE A 81 -10.52 12.17 -3.64
CA ILE A 81 -9.85 12.34 -2.33
C ILE A 81 -9.47 10.97 -1.75
N GLN A 82 -10.33 9.97 -1.88
CA GLN A 82 -10.06 8.61 -1.42
C GLN A 82 -8.92 7.96 -2.21
N GLU A 83 -8.88 8.17 -3.52
CA GLU A 83 -7.80 7.68 -4.38
C GLU A 83 -6.46 8.32 -4.04
N LEU A 84 -6.45 9.64 -3.81
CA LEU A 84 -5.27 10.35 -3.33
C LEU A 84 -4.79 9.82 -1.98
N LEU A 85 -5.71 9.49 -1.06
CA LEU A 85 -5.35 8.91 0.23
C LEU A 85 -4.77 7.49 0.09
N VAL A 86 -5.31 6.67 -0.81
CA VAL A 86 -4.74 5.35 -1.13
C VAL A 86 -3.30 5.50 -1.61
N LEU A 87 -3.07 6.42 -2.54
CA LEU A 87 -1.74 6.68 -3.08
C LEU A 87 -0.79 7.24 -2.00
N GLU A 88 -1.27 8.18 -1.17
CA GLU A 88 -0.51 8.79 -0.07
C GLU A 88 0.00 7.73 0.92
N VAL A 89 -0.87 6.80 1.34
CA VAL A 89 -0.51 5.73 2.27
C VAL A 89 0.57 4.82 1.69
N ALA A 90 0.42 4.40 0.42
CA ALA A 90 1.41 3.54 -0.23
C ALA A 90 2.76 4.24 -0.40
N LEU A 91 2.75 5.51 -0.81
CA LEU A 91 3.96 6.32 -0.95
C LEU A 91 4.68 6.52 0.38
N ARG A 92 3.95 6.71 1.49
CA ARG A 92 4.59 6.91 2.79
C ARG A 92 5.35 5.68 3.25
N ILE A 93 4.76 4.50 3.08
CA ILE A 93 5.41 3.22 3.43
C ILE A 93 6.67 3.00 2.61
N ILE A 94 6.56 3.03 1.27
CA ILE A 94 7.69 2.74 0.37
C ILE A 94 8.81 3.80 0.46
N ASN A 95 8.51 5.01 0.97
CA ASN A 95 9.53 6.02 1.21
C ASN A 95 10.12 6.00 2.63
N ALA A 96 9.66 5.10 3.50
CA ALA A 96 10.03 5.11 4.92
C ALA A 96 11.52 4.80 5.14
N ASP A 97 12.06 3.81 4.42
CA ASP A 97 13.46 3.36 4.53
C ASP A 97 14.41 4.09 3.55
N LYS A 98 13.85 4.88 2.62
CA LYS A 98 14.54 5.64 1.54
C LYS A 98 15.20 4.79 0.46
N TYR A 99 14.97 3.48 0.44
CA TYR A 99 15.39 2.61 -0.64
C TYR A 99 14.15 2.10 -1.36
N HIS A 100 14.24 1.92 -2.67
CA HIS A 100 13.11 1.42 -3.45
C HIS A 100 13.53 0.13 -4.15
N ASP A 101 12.96 -0.98 -3.71
CA ASP A 101 13.06 -2.25 -4.41
C ASP A 101 12.24 -2.21 -5.71
N GLU A 102 12.63 -3.04 -6.69
CA GLU A 102 11.88 -3.13 -7.94
C GLU A 102 10.41 -3.54 -7.74
N ASN A 103 10.11 -4.38 -6.74
CA ASN A 103 8.75 -4.83 -6.46
C ASN A 103 7.89 -3.71 -5.87
N GLU A 104 8.46 -2.82 -5.05
CA GLU A 104 7.76 -1.66 -4.52
C GLU A 104 7.43 -0.65 -5.62
N ILE A 105 8.38 -0.39 -6.52
CA ILE A 105 8.16 0.49 -7.67
C ILE A 105 7.06 -0.08 -8.56
N LYS A 106 7.11 -1.37 -8.88
CA LYS A 106 6.07 -2.06 -9.66
C LYS A 106 4.71 -2.03 -8.96
N PHE A 107 4.69 -2.25 -7.64
CA PHE A 107 3.47 -2.17 -6.83
C PHE A 107 2.82 -0.79 -6.96
N ILE A 108 3.61 0.27 -6.80
CA ILE A 108 3.13 1.66 -6.90
C ILE A 108 2.63 1.99 -8.31
N HIS A 109 3.31 1.54 -9.36
CA HIS A 109 2.84 1.77 -10.74
C HIS A 109 1.52 1.07 -11.01
N LEU A 110 1.37 -0.17 -10.55
CA LEU A 110 0.12 -0.92 -10.69
C LEU A 110 -0.99 -0.28 -9.85
N LEU A 111 -0.69 0.14 -8.62
CA LEU A 111 -1.63 0.85 -7.76
C LEU A 111 -2.12 2.11 -8.46
N ARG A 112 -1.21 2.97 -8.94
CA ARG A 112 -1.54 4.19 -9.71
C ARG A 112 -2.43 3.86 -10.91
N ALA A 113 -2.12 2.80 -11.66
CA ALA A 113 -2.90 2.41 -12.84
C ALA A 113 -4.33 1.94 -12.53
N LYS A 114 -4.66 1.63 -11.26
CA LYS A 114 -6.03 1.29 -10.83
C LYS A 114 -6.81 2.49 -10.28
N LEU A 115 -6.19 3.67 -10.18
CA LEU A 115 -6.82 4.90 -9.67
C LEU A 115 -7.14 5.84 -10.83
N GLU A 116 -8.29 6.51 -10.76
CA GLU A 116 -8.77 7.48 -11.76
C GLU A 116 -8.30 8.91 -11.45
N ILE A 117 -7.02 9.07 -11.12
CA ILE A 117 -6.38 10.35 -10.78
C ILE A 117 -5.44 10.83 -11.89
N HIS A 118 -5.57 12.10 -12.27
CA HIS A 118 -4.71 12.73 -13.26
C HIS A 118 -3.34 13.13 -12.68
N ASP A 119 -2.32 13.13 -13.53
CA ASP A 119 -0.94 13.48 -13.16
C ASP A 119 -0.81 14.87 -12.58
N GLU A 120 -1.60 15.83 -13.06
CA GLU A 120 -1.69 17.19 -12.52
C GLU A 120 -2.12 17.17 -11.05
N THR A 121 -3.18 16.43 -10.72
CA THR A 121 -3.68 16.27 -9.35
C THR A 121 -2.65 15.61 -8.43
N ILE A 122 -1.93 14.59 -8.94
CA ILE A 122 -0.84 13.94 -8.20
C ILE A 122 0.28 14.94 -7.92
N ASN A 123 0.71 15.66 -8.95
CA ASN A 123 1.80 16.63 -8.85
C ASN A 123 1.46 17.81 -7.94
N ASP A 124 0.22 18.28 -7.94
CA ASP A 124 -0.25 19.35 -7.05
C ASP A 124 -0.27 18.90 -5.58
N ARG A 125 -0.61 17.62 -5.33
CA ARG A 125 -0.73 17.06 -3.97
C ARG A 125 0.63 16.66 -3.40
N PHE A 126 1.46 15.98 -4.18
CA PHE A 126 2.69 15.32 -3.71
C PHE A 126 3.97 15.97 -4.25
N GLY A 127 3.85 16.93 -5.16
CA GLY A 127 4.99 17.42 -5.94
C GLY A 127 5.40 16.43 -7.04
N LYS A 128 6.53 16.70 -7.69
CA LYS A 128 7.11 15.79 -8.67
C LYS A 128 7.72 14.59 -7.94
N VAL A 129 7.04 13.46 -8.00
CA VAL A 129 7.48 12.20 -7.39
C VAL A 129 8.08 11.32 -8.49
N ASP A 130 9.41 11.17 -8.49
CA ASP A 130 10.14 10.47 -9.57
C ASP A 130 9.67 9.01 -9.75
N ILE A 131 9.36 8.31 -8.65
CA ILE A 131 8.85 6.93 -8.67
C ILE A 131 7.46 6.81 -9.30
N LEU A 132 6.68 7.89 -9.37
CA LEU A 132 5.35 7.85 -9.98
C LEU A 132 5.37 8.11 -11.47
N HIS A 133 6.51 8.45 -12.08
CA HIS A 133 6.59 8.66 -13.52
C HIS A 133 5.53 9.67 -14.03
N THR A 134 5.31 10.76 -13.29
CA THR A 134 4.33 11.82 -13.61
C THR A 134 4.86 12.87 -14.60
N ASN A 135 6.01 12.61 -15.20
CA ASN A 135 6.66 13.41 -16.23
C ASN A 135 6.26 12.92 -17.63
N GLU A 136 6.07 13.84 -18.57
CA GLU A 136 5.57 13.60 -19.95
C GLU A 136 6.35 12.52 -20.73
N TYR A 137 7.60 12.24 -20.34
CA TYR A 137 8.46 11.24 -20.98
C TYR A 137 8.21 9.79 -20.54
N SER A 138 7.43 9.59 -19.48
CA SER A 138 7.23 8.27 -18.85
C SER A 138 5.95 7.57 -19.29
N GLN A 139 5.24 8.14 -20.27
CA GLN A 139 4.03 7.55 -20.86
C GLN A 139 4.27 6.23 -21.64
N ASN A 140 5.50 5.70 -21.62
CA ASN A 140 5.84 4.38 -22.16
C ASN A 140 6.08 3.35 -21.05
N ILE A 141 5.27 3.36 -19.97
CA ILE A 141 5.13 2.12 -19.19
C ILE A 141 4.45 1.14 -20.14
N GLN A 142 5.26 0.25 -20.71
CA GLN A 142 4.78 -0.91 -21.44
C GLN A 142 3.78 -1.64 -20.55
N ILE A 143 2.50 -1.46 -20.86
CA ILE A 143 1.41 -2.39 -20.53
C ILE A 143 1.75 -3.68 -21.31
N GLY A 144 2.76 -4.39 -20.86
CA GLY A 144 3.44 -5.44 -21.62
C GLY A 144 3.96 -6.57 -20.74
N LYS A 145 4.25 -6.30 -19.46
CA LYS A 145 4.29 -7.34 -18.42
C LYS A 145 2.93 -7.35 -17.73
N THR A 146 2.18 -8.43 -17.91
CA THR A 146 0.83 -8.55 -17.36
C THR A 146 0.86 -8.42 -15.84
N ASP A 147 -0.17 -7.85 -15.21
CA ASP A 147 -0.32 -7.78 -13.73
C ASP A 147 0.04 -9.13 -13.06
N ILE A 148 -0.26 -10.23 -13.76
CA ILE A 148 0.05 -11.62 -13.43
C ILE A 148 1.56 -11.85 -13.22
N GLU A 149 2.42 -11.39 -14.13
CA GLU A 149 3.88 -11.55 -14.01
C GLU A 149 4.44 -10.84 -12.77
N PHE A 150 3.90 -9.67 -12.44
CA PHE A 150 4.25 -8.97 -11.20
C PHE A 150 3.80 -9.77 -9.98
N ILE A 151 2.54 -10.20 -9.95
CA ILE A 151 1.97 -10.96 -8.83
C ILE A 151 2.73 -12.27 -8.59
N GLU A 152 3.20 -12.92 -9.65
CA GLU A 152 4.05 -14.11 -9.56
C GLU A 152 5.48 -13.79 -9.07
N SER A 153 5.99 -12.59 -9.32
CA SER A 153 7.32 -12.16 -8.89
C SER A 153 7.41 -11.71 -7.44
N ILE A 154 6.27 -11.37 -6.83
CA ILE A 154 6.19 -10.91 -5.44
C ILE A 154 6.59 -12.05 -4.51
N LYS A 155 7.50 -11.73 -3.59
CA LYS A 155 7.86 -12.60 -2.48
C LYS A 155 7.39 -11.94 -1.22
N PHE A 156 6.52 -12.60 -0.47
CA PHE A 156 6.12 -12.09 0.83
C PHE A 156 7.12 -12.50 1.91
N PRO A 157 7.25 -11.70 2.99
CA PRO A 157 8.05 -12.05 4.15
C PRO A 157 7.57 -13.36 4.79
N ASP A 158 8.47 -14.02 5.52
CA ASP A 158 8.10 -15.21 6.29
C ASP A 158 6.98 -14.88 7.30
N LEU A 159 5.97 -15.76 7.37
CA LEU A 159 4.82 -15.56 8.25
C LEU A 159 5.22 -15.43 9.73
N SER A 160 6.36 -15.99 10.13
CA SER A 160 6.92 -15.86 11.48
C SER A 160 7.32 -14.42 11.77
N VAL A 161 7.99 -13.76 10.82
CA VAL A 161 8.35 -12.34 10.91
C VAL A 161 7.09 -11.47 10.99
N LEU A 162 6.08 -11.78 10.16
CA LEU A 162 4.81 -11.04 10.18
C LEU A 162 4.07 -11.14 11.52
N LYS A 163 4.12 -12.30 12.17
CA LYS A 163 3.47 -12.53 13.48
C LYS A 163 4.17 -11.81 14.63
N GLU A 164 5.43 -11.42 14.45
CA GLU A 164 6.22 -10.68 15.44
C GLU A 164 6.00 -9.16 15.35
N ILE A 165 5.33 -8.67 14.30
CA ILE A 165 5.01 -7.25 14.15
C ILE A 165 4.04 -6.83 15.26
N ASP A 166 4.53 -5.96 16.14
CA ASP A 166 3.71 -5.33 17.17
C ASP A 166 3.29 -3.93 16.72
N LEU A 167 2.03 -3.79 16.33
CA LEU A 167 1.38 -2.50 16.05
C LEU A 167 0.73 -1.89 17.29
N ASN A 168 0.74 -2.58 18.44
CA ASN A 168 0.22 -2.02 19.68
C ASN A 168 1.18 -0.94 20.14
N VAL A 169 0.85 0.30 19.82
CA VAL A 169 1.63 1.37 20.37
C VAL A 169 1.20 1.56 21.81
N LYS A 170 2.11 1.28 22.76
CA LYS A 170 1.91 1.69 24.14
C LYS A 170 1.59 3.18 24.14
N GLN A 171 0.37 3.50 24.56
CA GLN A 171 -0.01 4.85 24.91
C GLN A 171 0.84 5.22 26.13
N THR A 172 2.03 5.80 25.91
CA THR A 172 2.64 6.61 26.95
C THR A 172 1.87 7.91 26.99
N GLU A 173 1.02 8.01 28.00
CA GLU A 173 0.35 9.23 28.49
C GLU A 173 1.30 10.42 28.60
#